data_AF-A0A803WAR8-F1
#
_entry.id   AF-A0A803WAR8-F1
#
_cell.length_a   1.000
_cell.length_b   1.000
_cell.length_c   1.000
_cell.angle_alpha   90.00
_cell.angle_beta   90.00
_cell.angle_gamma   90.00
#
_symmetry.space_group_name_H-M   'P 1'
#
loop_
_entity.id
_entity.type
_entity.pdbx_description
1 polymer ?
#
loop_
_entity_poly.entity_id
_entity_poly.type
_entity_poly.pdbx_seq_one_letter_code
_entity_poly.pdbx_strand_id
1 'polypeptide(L)'
;FPGLADGEFSPVFRLLTIFAYGTYADYLAEAANLPPLTEAQKNKLRHLSVVTLAAKIKCIPYSVLLEQLQLKNVRQLEDLVIEAVYADVLRGSLDQRNQRLEVDYSIGRDIRREELSTITRTLQEWCQGCEVVLSGIEEQVSRANQHKEQQLALKQQIESEVANLKKTIKVTTAAAAAATSQDPEQHLTELREPAPGTNQRQASKKTSKAKG
;
A
#
# COMPACT_ATOMS: atom_id res chain seq x y z
N PHE A 1 -30.19 32.43 -16.11
CA PHE A 1 -31.42 31.98 -15.43
C PHE A 1 -31.92 32.86 -14.27
N PRO A 2 -31.49 34.12 -14.04
CA PRO A 2 -31.91 34.85 -12.82
C PRO A 2 -33.43 35.11 -12.73
N GLY A 3 -34.13 35.26 -13.87
CA GLY A 3 -35.59 35.49 -13.86
C GLY A 3 -36.45 34.34 -13.32
N LEU A 4 -35.93 33.10 -13.25
CA LEU A 4 -36.63 31.95 -12.66
C LEU A 4 -36.28 31.76 -11.17
N ALA A 5 -35.11 32.24 -10.73
CA ALA A 5 -34.63 32.07 -9.37
C ALA A 5 -35.34 33.03 -8.40
N ASP A 6 -35.55 34.27 -8.83
CA ASP A 6 -36.08 35.36 -7.99
C ASP A 6 -37.53 35.75 -8.34
N GLY A 7 -38.20 34.93 -9.17
CA GLY A 7 -39.55 35.19 -9.68
C GLY A 7 -40.63 34.26 -9.10
N GLU A 8 -41.81 34.31 -9.70
CA GLU A 8 -42.98 33.49 -9.33
C GLU A 8 -42.69 31.96 -9.38
N PHE A 9 -41.75 31.54 -10.24
CA PHE A 9 -41.33 30.15 -10.39
C PHE A 9 -40.15 29.75 -9.49
N SER A 10 -39.78 30.59 -8.51
CA SER A 10 -38.70 30.31 -7.55
C SER A 10 -38.82 28.92 -6.88
N PRO A 11 -40.02 28.44 -6.46
CA PRO A 11 -40.17 27.10 -5.91
C PRO A 11 -39.78 25.97 -6.88
N VAL A 12 -40.05 26.14 -8.18
CA VAL A 12 -39.69 25.17 -9.22
C VAL A 12 -38.19 25.20 -9.47
N PHE A 13 -37.58 26.39 -9.47
CA PHE A 13 -36.13 26.54 -9.56
C PHE A 13 -35.41 25.91 -8.35
N ARG A 14 -35.96 26.09 -7.15
CA ARG A 14 -35.45 25.45 -5.93
C ARG A 14 -35.55 23.93 -6.02
N LEU A 15 -36.67 23.41 -6.50
CA LEU A 15 -36.85 21.97 -6.72
C LEU A 15 -35.81 21.42 -7.71
N LEU A 16 -35.56 22.12 -8.83
CA LEU A 16 -34.52 21.76 -9.79
C LEU A 16 -33.13 21.74 -9.13
N THR A 17 -32.84 22.73 -8.27
CA THR A 17 -31.58 22.81 -7.52
C THR A 17 -31.39 21.60 -6.60
N ILE A 18 -32.47 21.11 -5.97
CA ILE A 18 -32.44 19.89 -5.15
C ILE A 18 -32.20 18.65 -6.01
N PHE A 19 -32.80 18.54 -7.20
CA PHE A 19 -32.52 17.41 -8.10
C PHE A 19 -31.07 17.40 -8.61
N ALA A 20 -30.52 18.57 -8.91
CA ALA A 20 -29.14 18.70 -9.37
C ALA A 20 -28.12 18.46 -8.23
N TYR A 21 -28.36 19.00 -7.04
CA TYR A 21 -27.32 19.08 -5.99
C TYR A 21 -27.75 18.63 -4.59
N GLY A 22 -29.05 18.55 -4.31
CA GLY A 22 -29.58 18.18 -3.00
C GLY A 22 -29.88 16.70 -2.87
N THR A 23 -30.62 16.31 -1.85
CA THR A 23 -31.00 14.93 -1.54
C THR A 23 -32.48 14.85 -1.22
N TYR A 24 -32.99 13.63 -1.03
CA TYR A 24 -34.37 13.41 -0.62
C TYR A 24 -34.66 14.01 0.76
N ALA A 25 -33.68 14.01 1.67
CA ALA A 25 -33.80 14.68 2.97
C ALA A 25 -33.98 16.20 2.82
N ASP A 26 -33.24 16.82 1.90
CA ASP A 26 -33.38 18.27 1.62
C ASP A 26 -34.77 18.62 1.07
N TYR A 27 -35.32 17.76 0.19
CA TYR A 27 -36.70 17.92 -0.28
C TYR A 27 -37.71 17.84 0.88
N LEU A 28 -37.53 16.93 1.82
CA LEU A 28 -38.45 16.80 2.96
C LEU A 28 -38.38 17.98 3.92
N ALA A 29 -37.18 18.52 4.15
CA ALA A 29 -36.98 19.70 4.99
C ALA A 29 -37.70 20.93 4.43
N GLU A 30 -37.83 21.03 3.11
CA GLU A 30 -38.42 22.18 2.42
C GLU A 30 -39.77 21.84 1.75
N ALA A 31 -40.36 20.68 2.02
CA ALA A 31 -41.53 20.17 1.30
C ALA A 31 -42.74 21.12 1.32
N ALA A 32 -42.90 21.93 2.38
CA ALA A 32 -43.96 22.92 2.48
C ALA A 32 -43.82 24.09 1.49
N ASN A 33 -42.60 24.38 1.06
CA ASN A 33 -42.26 25.50 0.17
C ASN A 33 -42.03 25.05 -1.29
N LEU A 34 -42.13 23.75 -1.56
CA LEU A 34 -41.84 23.14 -2.86
C LEU A 34 -43.10 22.59 -3.52
N PRO A 35 -43.14 22.55 -4.86
CA PRO A 35 -44.19 21.84 -5.57
C PRO A 35 -44.24 20.35 -5.15
N PRO A 36 -45.43 19.77 -4.97
CA PRO A 36 -45.55 18.38 -4.55
C PRO A 36 -45.03 17.43 -5.65
N LEU A 37 -44.20 16.48 -5.25
CA LEU A 37 -43.69 15.45 -6.15
C LEU A 37 -44.62 14.24 -6.23
N THR A 38 -44.72 13.67 -7.44
CA THR A 38 -45.28 12.33 -7.66
C THR A 38 -44.36 11.25 -7.08
N GLU A 39 -44.87 10.04 -6.80
CA GLU A 39 -44.03 8.94 -6.27
C GLU A 39 -42.87 8.58 -7.21
N ALA A 40 -43.09 8.59 -8.53
CA ALA A 40 -42.04 8.37 -9.50
C ALA A 40 -40.90 9.40 -9.38
N GLN A 41 -41.25 10.69 -9.21
CA GLN A 41 -40.25 11.75 -9.01
C GLN A 41 -39.53 11.63 -7.67
N LYS A 42 -40.25 11.24 -6.60
CA LYS A 42 -39.63 10.95 -5.30
C LYS A 42 -38.64 9.78 -5.40
N ASN A 43 -38.98 8.70 -6.09
CA ASN A 43 -38.08 7.57 -6.32
C ASN A 43 -36.83 7.99 -7.10
N LYS A 44 -36.96 8.83 -8.14
CA LYS A 44 -35.79 9.39 -8.83
C LYS A 44 -34.90 10.20 -7.89
N LEU A 45 -35.47 11.05 -7.04
CA LEU A 45 -34.67 11.81 -6.07
C LEU A 45 -34.03 10.91 -5.01
N ARG A 46 -34.71 9.83 -4.59
CA ARG A 46 -34.12 8.79 -3.73
C ARG A 46 -32.94 8.08 -4.43
N HIS A 47 -33.07 7.69 -5.70
CA HIS A 47 -31.95 7.11 -6.47
C HIS A 47 -30.74 8.06 -6.51
N LEU A 48 -30.97 9.36 -6.80
CA LEU A 48 -29.90 10.36 -6.80
C LEU A 48 -29.27 10.57 -5.41
N SER A 49 -30.05 10.38 -4.34
CA SER A 49 -29.54 10.42 -2.97
C SER A 49 -28.64 9.23 -2.68
N VAL A 50 -29.01 8.02 -3.16
CA VAL A 50 -28.13 6.84 -3.09
C VAL A 50 -26.83 7.06 -3.88
N VAL A 51 -26.91 7.65 -5.08
CA VAL A 51 -25.72 8.02 -5.87
C VAL A 51 -24.80 8.97 -5.09
N THR A 52 -25.38 9.96 -4.41
CA THR A 52 -24.62 10.91 -3.59
C THR A 52 -23.93 10.23 -2.40
N LEU A 53 -24.59 9.24 -1.77
CA LEU A 53 -23.98 8.42 -0.72
C LEU A 53 -22.88 7.52 -1.28
N ALA A 54 -23.10 6.90 -2.44
CA ALA A 54 -22.16 6.00 -3.12
C ALA A 54 -20.87 6.70 -3.59
N ALA A 55 -20.96 8.01 -3.86
CA ALA A 55 -19.78 8.84 -4.16
C ALA A 55 -18.86 9.01 -2.94
N LYS A 56 -19.38 8.86 -1.71
CA LYS A 56 -18.63 9.00 -0.45
C LYS A 56 -18.22 7.65 0.14
N ILE A 57 -19.13 6.67 0.14
CA ILE A 57 -18.95 5.38 0.82
C ILE A 57 -19.38 4.27 -0.12
N LYS A 58 -18.46 3.34 -0.42
CA LYS A 58 -18.72 2.20 -1.33
C LYS A 58 -19.53 1.08 -0.69
N CYS A 59 -19.47 0.91 0.63
CA CYS A 59 -20.26 -0.06 1.37
C CYS A 59 -21.24 0.68 2.28
N ILE A 60 -22.48 0.88 1.81
CA ILE A 60 -23.48 1.70 2.50
C ILE A 60 -24.37 0.80 3.38
N PRO A 61 -24.43 1.01 4.70
CA PRO A 61 -25.33 0.26 5.57
C PRO A 61 -26.80 0.55 5.25
N TYR A 62 -27.66 -0.47 5.39
CA TYR A 62 -29.10 -0.33 5.18
C TYR A 62 -29.73 0.68 6.14
N SER A 63 -29.25 0.78 7.39
CA SER A 63 -29.74 1.78 8.35
C SER A 63 -29.61 3.21 7.82
N VAL A 64 -28.46 3.55 7.22
CA VAL A 64 -28.21 4.86 6.61
C VAL A 64 -29.14 5.09 5.42
N LEU A 65 -29.32 4.09 4.57
CA LEU A 65 -30.22 4.20 3.41
C LEU A 65 -31.69 4.35 3.83
N LEU A 66 -32.15 3.59 4.82
CA LEU A 66 -33.51 3.68 5.34
C LEU A 66 -33.80 5.07 5.92
N GLU A 67 -32.84 5.62 6.69
CA GLU A 67 -32.95 6.95 7.29
C GLU A 67 -32.94 8.06 6.22
N GLN A 68 -31.93 8.08 5.35
CA GLN A 68 -31.74 9.15 4.36
C GLN A 68 -32.83 9.16 3.27
N LEU A 69 -33.41 8.00 2.95
CA LEU A 69 -34.45 7.86 1.94
C LEU A 69 -35.88 7.85 2.54
N GLN A 70 -35.98 7.87 3.88
CA GLN A 70 -37.21 7.75 4.65
C GLN A 70 -38.07 6.56 4.21
N LEU A 71 -37.45 5.39 4.20
CA LEU A 71 -38.09 4.12 3.85
C LEU A 71 -38.46 3.35 5.10
N LYS A 72 -39.62 2.67 5.06
CA LYS A 72 -40.19 2.03 6.26
C LYS A 72 -39.61 0.65 6.55
N ASN A 73 -39.13 -0.03 5.51
CA ASN A 73 -38.64 -1.40 5.63
C ASN A 73 -37.59 -1.71 4.56
N VAL A 74 -36.87 -2.81 4.78
CA VAL A 74 -35.80 -3.30 3.90
C VAL A 74 -36.35 -3.66 2.51
N ARG A 75 -37.57 -4.18 2.39
CA ARG A 75 -38.13 -4.56 1.09
C ARG A 75 -38.24 -3.37 0.14
N GLN A 76 -38.76 -2.25 0.62
CA GLN A 76 -38.84 -1.01 -0.15
C GLN A 76 -37.46 -0.48 -0.55
N LEU A 77 -36.47 -0.66 0.33
CA LEU A 77 -35.09 -0.30 0.03
C LEU A 77 -34.53 -1.16 -1.10
N GLU A 78 -34.66 -2.48 -1.00
CA GLU A 78 -34.15 -3.41 -2.00
C GLU A 78 -34.83 -3.19 -3.35
N ASP A 79 -36.16 -3.02 -3.39
CA ASP A 79 -36.90 -2.74 -4.63
C ASP A 79 -36.41 -1.43 -5.29
N LEU A 80 -36.16 -0.38 -4.49
CA LEU A 80 -35.64 0.91 -4.97
C LEU A 80 -34.20 0.81 -5.49
N VAL A 81 -33.35 0.04 -4.83
CA VAL A 81 -31.98 -0.22 -5.31
C VAL A 81 -32.02 -1.03 -6.61
N ILE A 82 -32.89 -2.03 -6.70
CA ILE A 82 -33.10 -2.81 -7.93
C ILE A 82 -33.54 -1.88 -9.06
N GLU A 83 -34.53 -1.01 -8.84
CA GLU A 83 -34.95 -0.01 -9.85
C GLU A 83 -33.78 0.87 -10.32
N ALA A 84 -32.93 1.33 -9.40
CA ALA A 84 -31.75 2.13 -9.74
C ALA A 84 -30.72 1.36 -10.57
N VAL A 85 -30.52 0.07 -10.30
CA VAL A 85 -29.63 -0.80 -11.10
C VAL A 85 -30.22 -1.05 -12.48
N TYR A 86 -31.53 -1.32 -12.57
CA TYR A 86 -32.23 -1.51 -13.86
C TYR A 86 -32.23 -0.25 -14.73
N ALA A 87 -32.19 0.93 -14.11
CA ALA A 87 -32.09 2.21 -14.80
C ALA A 87 -30.63 2.62 -15.12
N ASP A 88 -29.65 1.73 -14.92
CA ASP A 88 -28.21 1.98 -15.11
C ASP A 88 -27.65 3.18 -14.29
N VAL A 89 -28.31 3.51 -13.18
CA VAL A 89 -27.89 4.60 -12.27
C VAL A 89 -26.78 4.12 -11.33
N LEU A 90 -26.85 2.86 -10.92
CA LEU A 90 -25.93 2.20 -9.98
C LEU A 90 -25.54 0.81 -10.51
N ARG A 91 -24.34 0.37 -10.16
CA ARG A 91 -23.92 -1.04 -10.27
C ARG A 91 -23.34 -1.46 -8.93
N GLY A 92 -23.72 -2.65 -8.48
CA GLY A 92 -23.35 -3.14 -7.17
C GLY A 92 -24.14 -4.38 -6.78
N SER A 93 -23.93 -4.82 -5.54
CA SER A 93 -24.60 -6.00 -4.97
C SER A 93 -25.21 -5.71 -3.61
N LEU A 94 -26.31 -6.39 -3.30
CA LEU A 94 -26.99 -6.30 -2.01
C LEU A 94 -26.51 -7.45 -1.12
N ASP A 95 -25.88 -7.13 0.01
CA ASP A 95 -25.53 -8.11 1.04
C ASP A 95 -26.56 -8.05 2.16
N GLN A 96 -27.58 -8.90 2.04
CA GLN A 96 -28.67 -8.97 3.01
C GLN A 96 -28.23 -9.53 4.37
N ARG A 97 -27.19 -10.38 4.41
CA ARG A 97 -26.67 -10.96 5.66
C ARG A 97 -26.02 -9.88 6.52
N ASN A 98 -25.23 -9.01 5.90
CA ASN A 98 -24.53 -7.95 6.59
C ASN A 98 -25.26 -6.59 6.51
N GLN A 99 -26.46 -6.56 5.94
CA GLN A 99 -27.32 -5.39 5.81
C GLN A 99 -26.60 -4.20 5.16
N ARG A 100 -25.95 -4.43 4.02
CA ARG A 100 -25.23 -3.38 3.28
C ARG A 100 -25.43 -3.47 1.78
N LEU A 101 -25.33 -2.32 1.12
CA LEU A 101 -25.22 -2.17 -0.32
C LEU A 101 -23.76 -1.95 -0.67
N GLU A 102 -23.19 -2.85 -1.46
CA GLU A 102 -21.85 -2.71 -2.02
C GLU A 102 -21.97 -2.09 -3.41
N VAL A 103 -21.43 -0.89 -3.59
CA VAL A 103 -21.51 -0.13 -4.83
C VAL A 103 -20.18 -0.20 -5.56
N ASP A 104 -20.17 -0.81 -6.73
CA ASP A 104 -19.00 -0.85 -7.61
C ASP A 104 -18.89 0.47 -8.38
N TYR A 105 -20.02 0.91 -8.94
CA TYR A 105 -20.10 2.09 -9.79
C TYR A 105 -21.40 2.84 -9.56
N SER A 106 -21.33 4.16 -9.68
CA SER A 106 -22.48 5.06 -9.68
C SER A 106 -22.27 6.12 -10.75
N ILE A 107 -23.35 6.55 -11.39
CA ILE A 107 -23.26 7.69 -12.31
C ILE A 107 -22.81 8.96 -11.57
N GLY A 108 -22.22 9.90 -12.31
CA GLY A 108 -22.00 11.26 -11.82
C GLY A 108 -23.30 12.05 -11.85
N ARG A 109 -23.56 12.85 -10.82
CA ARG A 109 -24.60 13.89 -10.82
C ARG A 109 -23.99 15.24 -11.23
N ASP A 110 -24.84 16.27 -11.35
CA ASP A 110 -24.39 17.65 -11.52
C ASP A 110 -23.39 18.08 -10.44
N ILE A 111 -22.36 18.79 -10.89
CA ILE A 111 -21.24 19.28 -10.07
C ILE A 111 -21.36 20.79 -9.94
N ARG A 112 -21.19 21.31 -8.72
CA ARG A 112 -21.11 22.75 -8.52
C ARG A 112 -19.74 23.30 -8.88
N ARG A 113 -19.68 24.56 -9.32
CA ARG A 113 -18.39 25.18 -9.67
C ARG A 113 -17.42 25.21 -8.49
N GLU A 114 -17.92 25.39 -7.28
CA GLU A 114 -17.12 25.35 -6.06
C GLU A 114 -16.45 23.98 -5.81
N GLU A 115 -17.08 22.88 -6.24
CA GLU A 115 -16.60 21.52 -6.02
C GLU A 115 -15.48 21.10 -7.00
N LEU A 116 -15.29 21.82 -8.11
CA LEU A 116 -14.23 21.53 -9.09
C LEU A 116 -12.84 21.51 -8.45
N SER A 117 -12.57 22.44 -7.53
CA SER A 117 -11.32 22.50 -6.79
C SER A 117 -11.06 21.24 -5.96
N THR A 118 -12.12 20.67 -5.37
CA THR A 118 -12.03 19.43 -4.59
C THR A 118 -11.75 18.24 -5.51
N ILE A 119 -12.41 18.16 -6.66
CA ILE A 119 -12.17 17.10 -7.66
C ILE A 119 -10.72 17.14 -8.14
N THR A 120 -10.21 18.32 -8.51
CA THR A 120 -8.80 18.49 -8.92
C THR A 120 -7.84 18.04 -7.83
N ARG A 121 -8.09 18.41 -6.57
CA ARG A 121 -7.25 17.99 -5.45
C ARG A 121 -7.25 16.48 -5.27
N THR A 122 -8.42 15.82 -5.27
CA THR A 122 -8.50 14.36 -5.12
C THR A 122 -7.78 13.61 -6.23
N LEU A 123 -7.88 14.10 -7.48
CA LEU A 123 -7.12 13.52 -8.60
C LEU A 123 -5.61 13.71 -8.43
N GLN A 124 -5.17 14.89 -7.99
CA GLN A 124 -3.76 15.17 -7.73
C GLN A 124 -3.20 14.28 -6.61
N GLU A 125 -3.95 14.11 -5.51
CA GLU A 125 -3.59 13.21 -4.41
C GLU A 125 -3.44 11.77 -4.89
N TRP A 126 -4.34 11.32 -5.78
CA TRP A 126 -4.24 9.98 -6.37
C TRP A 126 -3.02 9.82 -7.28
N CYS A 127 -2.76 10.79 -8.17
CA CYS A 127 -1.56 10.80 -9.01
C CYS A 127 -0.29 10.76 -8.17
N GLN A 128 -0.20 11.62 -7.15
CA GLN A 128 0.97 11.67 -6.27
C GLN A 128 1.16 10.35 -5.50
N GLY A 129 0.08 9.74 -5.03
CA GLY A 129 0.12 8.43 -4.37
C GLY A 129 0.70 7.35 -5.30
N CYS A 130 0.27 7.33 -6.57
CA CYS A 130 0.81 6.42 -7.57
C CYS A 130 2.31 6.66 -7.83
N GLU A 131 2.74 7.91 -7.96
CA GLU A 131 4.15 8.27 -8.16
C GLU A 131 5.03 7.84 -6.97
N VAL A 132 4.55 8.04 -5.75
CA VAL A 132 5.27 7.61 -4.53
C VAL A 132 5.42 6.09 -4.48
N VAL A 133 4.36 5.35 -4.81
CA VAL A 133 4.43 3.87 -4.85
C VAL A 133 5.39 3.40 -5.95
N LEU A 134 5.31 3.98 -7.15
CA LEU A 134 6.17 3.61 -8.27
C LEU A 134 7.65 3.90 -7.97
N SER A 135 7.97 5.10 -7.49
CA SER A 135 9.34 5.46 -7.10
C SER A 135 9.87 4.58 -5.96
N GLY A 136 9.01 4.23 -4.98
CA GLY A 136 9.36 3.27 -3.94
C GLY A 136 9.71 1.90 -4.50
N ILE A 137 8.96 1.39 -5.49
CA ILE A 137 9.26 0.12 -6.17
C ILE A 137 10.59 0.22 -6.93
N GLU A 138 10.82 1.29 -7.67
CA GLU A 138 12.08 1.53 -8.40
C GLU A 138 13.30 1.53 -7.47
N GLU A 139 13.17 2.17 -6.30
CA GLU A 139 14.22 2.17 -5.28
C GLU A 139 14.48 0.75 -4.75
N GLN A 140 13.42 -0.01 -4.44
CA GLN A 140 13.57 -1.40 -3.97
C GLN A 140 14.23 -2.30 -5.03
N VAL A 141 13.89 -2.12 -6.31
CA VAL A 141 14.54 -2.84 -7.41
C VAL A 141 16.03 -2.49 -7.49
N SER A 142 16.36 -1.20 -7.43
CA SER A 142 17.75 -0.74 -7.42
C SER A 142 18.55 -1.33 -6.25
N ARG A 143 18.00 -1.29 -5.04
CA ARG A 143 18.61 -1.87 -3.84
C ARG A 143 18.82 -3.37 -3.94
N ALA A 144 17.83 -4.11 -4.46
CA ALA A 144 17.95 -5.55 -4.66
C ALA A 144 19.06 -5.90 -5.66
N ASN A 145 19.15 -5.16 -6.77
CA ASN A 145 20.20 -5.36 -7.77
C ASN A 145 21.59 -5.03 -7.21
N GLN A 146 21.72 -3.91 -6.50
CA GLN A 146 22.99 -3.52 -5.87
C GLN A 146 23.44 -4.53 -4.82
N HIS A 147 22.51 -5.04 -4.01
CA HIS A 147 22.83 -6.08 -3.03
C HIS A 147 23.28 -7.37 -3.71
N LYS A 148 22.60 -7.80 -4.79
CA LYS A 148 23.02 -8.95 -5.59
C LYS A 148 24.43 -8.77 -6.16
N GLU A 149 24.74 -7.61 -6.72
CA GLU A 149 26.06 -7.30 -7.28
C GLU A 149 27.16 -7.33 -6.20
N GLN A 150 26.91 -6.72 -5.04
CA GLN A 150 27.83 -6.76 -3.89
C GLN A 150 28.09 -8.19 -3.42
N GLN A 151 27.03 -9.02 -3.31
CA GLN A 151 27.16 -10.41 -2.90
C GLN A 151 27.95 -11.24 -3.93
N LEU A 152 27.74 -11.01 -5.23
CA LEU A 152 28.50 -11.66 -6.29
C LEU A 152 29.98 -11.26 -6.23
N ALA A 153 30.29 -9.98 -6.04
CA ALA A 153 31.65 -9.49 -5.92
C ALA A 153 32.36 -10.07 -4.68
N LEU A 154 31.69 -10.09 -3.52
CA LEU A 154 32.21 -10.68 -2.29
C LEU A 154 32.49 -12.18 -2.48
N LYS A 155 31.56 -12.91 -3.11
CA LYS A 155 31.73 -14.34 -3.42
C LYS A 155 32.95 -14.58 -4.30
N GLN A 156 33.12 -13.80 -5.37
CA GLN A 156 34.28 -13.90 -6.26
C GLN A 156 35.60 -13.61 -5.53
N GLN A 157 35.61 -12.60 -4.65
CA GLN A 157 36.79 -12.27 -3.85
C GLN A 157 37.16 -13.45 -2.93
N ILE A 158 36.19 -14.01 -2.20
CA ILE A 158 36.40 -15.19 -1.35
C ILE A 158 36.94 -16.38 -2.17
N GLU A 159 36.34 -16.67 -3.33
CA GLU A 159 36.79 -17.75 -4.20
C GLU A 159 38.24 -17.55 -4.68
N SER A 160 38.62 -16.31 -5.01
CA SER A 160 39.98 -15.96 -5.44
C SER A 160 41.01 -16.10 -4.31
N GLU A 161 40.68 -15.64 -3.10
CA GLU A 161 41.53 -15.78 -1.91
C GLU A 161 41.74 -17.26 -1.54
N VAL A 162 40.67 -18.07 -1.59
CA VAL A 162 40.77 -19.52 -1.38
C VAL A 162 41.67 -20.17 -2.43
N ALA A 163 41.58 -19.78 -3.70
CA ALA A 163 42.43 -20.30 -4.75
C ALA A 163 43.91 -19.91 -4.55
N ASN A 164 44.18 -18.67 -4.15
CA ASN A 164 45.53 -18.18 -3.86
C ASN A 164 46.13 -18.91 -2.66
N LEU A 165 45.40 -19.03 -1.56
CA LEU A 165 45.82 -19.79 -0.38
C LEU A 165 46.13 -21.25 -0.72
N LYS A 166 45.28 -21.91 -1.50
CA LYS A 166 45.52 -23.29 -1.97
C LYS A 166 46.82 -23.40 -2.78
N LYS A 167 47.10 -22.46 -3.69
CA LYS A 167 48.36 -22.41 -4.45
C LYS A 167 49.57 -22.22 -3.53
N THR A 168 49.51 -21.27 -2.61
CA THR A 168 50.59 -21.01 -1.64
C THR A 168 50.87 -22.24 -0.79
N ILE A 169 49.85 -22.87 -0.22
CA ILE A 169 50.02 -24.11 0.58
C ILE A 169 50.71 -25.20 -0.25
N LYS A 170 50.31 -25.41 -1.51
CA LYS A 170 50.91 -26.42 -2.40
C LYS A 170 52.39 -26.13 -2.71
N VAL A 171 52.75 -24.86 -2.96
CA VAL A 171 54.15 -24.46 -3.17
C VAL A 171 54.97 -24.64 -1.90
N THR A 172 54.44 -24.24 -0.75
CA THR A 172 55.15 -24.33 0.53
C THR A 172 55.37 -25.79 0.97
N THR A 173 54.38 -26.67 0.73
CA THR A 173 54.54 -28.12 0.98
C THR A 173 55.53 -28.77 0.02
N ALA A 174 55.54 -28.37 -1.26
CA ALA A 174 56.54 -28.84 -2.22
C ALA A 174 57.96 -28.36 -1.86
N ALA A 175 58.11 -27.11 -1.42
CA ALA A 175 59.39 -26.55 -0.96
C ALA A 175 59.89 -27.24 0.32
N ALA A 176 59.01 -27.53 1.28
CA ALA A 176 59.35 -28.29 2.48
C ALA A 176 59.76 -29.74 2.17
N ALA A 177 59.10 -30.38 1.20
CA ALA A 177 59.47 -31.71 0.72
C ALA A 177 60.83 -31.71 0.00
N ALA A 178 61.13 -30.68 -0.79
CA ALA A 178 62.42 -30.51 -1.47
C ALA A 178 63.57 -30.18 -0.51
N ALA A 179 63.33 -29.38 0.53
CA ALA A 179 64.32 -29.07 1.58
C ALA A 179 64.63 -30.30 2.46
N THR A 180 63.71 -31.24 2.59
CA THR A 180 63.92 -32.51 3.32
C THR A 180 64.71 -33.53 2.48
N SER A 181 64.90 -33.29 1.17
CA SER A 181 65.60 -34.19 0.24
C SER A 181 67.01 -33.73 -0.16
N GLN A 182 67.53 -32.64 0.44
CA GLN A 182 68.97 -32.31 0.42
C GLN A 182 69.65 -32.80 1.71
N ASP A 183 70.10 -34.05 1.64
CA ASP A 183 71.27 -34.68 2.28
C ASP A 183 71.94 -33.99 3.50
N PRO A 184 71.89 -34.61 4.71
CA PRO A 184 72.82 -34.36 5.81
C PRO A 184 73.72 -35.58 6.09
N GLU A 185 74.43 -36.13 5.10
CA GLU A 185 75.60 -36.98 5.33
C GLU A 185 76.90 -36.16 5.13
N GLN A 186 77.38 -35.49 6.17
CA GLN A 186 78.80 -35.35 6.53
C GLN A 186 78.98 -34.35 7.67
N HIS A 187 78.94 -34.83 8.92
CA HIS A 187 80.00 -34.58 9.91
C HIS A 187 79.72 -35.35 11.20
N LEU A 188 80.40 -36.47 11.35
CA LEU A 188 80.49 -37.26 12.57
C LEU A 188 81.91 -37.08 13.12
N THR A 189 82.12 -36.15 14.06
CA THR A 189 83.08 -36.22 15.18
C THR A 189 83.23 -34.86 15.87
N GLU A 190 82.68 -34.70 17.07
CA GLU A 190 83.49 -34.56 18.30
C GLU A 190 82.58 -34.55 19.54
N LEU A 191 82.83 -35.54 20.39
CA LEU A 191 82.27 -35.68 21.74
C LEU A 191 83.12 -34.86 22.73
N ARG A 192 82.52 -33.93 23.49
CA ARG A 192 82.87 -33.72 24.91
C ARG A 192 81.78 -32.94 25.69
N GLU A 193 81.18 -33.64 26.65
CA GLU A 193 80.26 -33.23 27.72
C GLU A 193 80.92 -32.39 28.86
N PRO A 194 80.23 -31.93 29.95
CA PRO A 194 78.79 -31.60 30.18
C PRO A 194 78.46 -30.38 31.12
N ALA A 195 77.14 -30.07 31.24
CA ALA A 195 76.33 -29.65 32.44
C ALA A 195 76.36 -28.21 33.03
N PRO A 196 75.36 -27.77 33.87
CA PRO A 196 73.91 -28.09 33.95
C PRO A 196 72.95 -26.88 34.26
N GLY A 197 71.62 -27.13 34.24
CA GLY A 197 70.56 -26.37 34.96
C GLY A 197 69.88 -25.24 34.14
N THR A 198 68.57 -25.04 34.11
CA THR A 198 67.53 -25.32 35.10
C THR A 198 66.15 -25.35 34.42
N ASN A 199 65.29 -26.26 34.88
CA ASN A 199 63.85 -26.34 34.66
C ASN A 199 63.12 -25.02 35.01
N GLN A 200 62.13 -24.58 34.20
CA GLN A 200 60.74 -24.50 34.69
C GLN A 200 59.69 -24.23 33.60
N ARG A 201 58.59 -24.99 33.78
CA ARG A 201 57.32 -25.11 33.06
C ARG A 201 56.47 -23.83 32.93
N GLN A 202 55.83 -23.72 31.75
CA GLN A 202 54.39 -23.57 31.46
C GLN A 202 53.44 -22.80 32.42
N ALA A 203 52.64 -21.92 31.79
CA ALA A 203 51.15 -21.90 31.74
C ALA A 203 50.44 -20.58 32.14
N SER A 204 49.73 -20.02 31.15
CA SER A 204 48.35 -19.52 31.17
C SER A 204 47.92 -18.36 32.11
N LYS A 205 47.39 -17.26 31.53
CA LYS A 205 45.95 -16.88 31.61
C LYS A 205 45.59 -15.55 30.92
N LYS A 206 44.36 -15.56 30.38
CA LYS A 206 43.55 -14.45 29.80
C LYS A 206 43.16 -13.39 30.84
N THR A 207 42.96 -12.13 30.39
CA THR A 207 41.82 -11.21 30.70
C THR A 207 41.88 -10.03 29.71
N SER A 208 40.96 -9.89 28.75
CA SER A 208 39.70 -9.14 28.81
C SER A 208 39.83 -7.68 29.29
N LYS A 209 39.68 -6.71 28.38
CA LYS A 209 39.29 -5.33 28.75
C LYS A 209 38.42 -4.71 27.66
N ALA A 210 37.15 -4.50 27.99
CA ALA A 210 36.21 -3.63 27.32
C ALA A 210 36.32 -2.20 27.92
N LYS A 211 36.11 -1.18 27.09
CA LYS A 211 35.62 0.20 27.36
C LYS A 211 35.96 1.03 26.11
N GLY A 212 35.07 1.81 25.53
CA GLY A 212 33.69 2.14 25.86
C GLY A 212 33.06 2.90 24.70
#